data_AF-A0A1H9MLD9-F1
#
_entry.id   AF-A0A1H9MLD9-F1
#
_cell.length_a   1.000
_cell.length_b   1.000
_cell.length_c   1.000
_cell.angle_alpha   90.00
_cell.angle_beta   90.00
_cell.angle_gamma   90.00
#
_symmetry.space_group_name_H-M   'P 1'
#
loop_
_entity.id
_entity.type
_entity.pdbx_description
1 polymer ?
#
loop_
_entity_poly.entity_id
_entity_poly.type
_entity_poly.pdbx_seq_one_letter_code
_entity_poly.pdbx_strand_id
1 'polypeptide(L)'
;NGKEFTGKAMLTWAHRNGVLLRLIEPGKPNQNAYIESFNGRLRDECLNEHWFTSLSHACAVIRAWTQEYNEERPKKKLGGLTPAAYAKTLIVKAATINPGL
;
A
#
# COMPACT_ATOMS: atom_id res chain seq x y z
N ASN A 1 14.30 3.82 -9.15
CA ASN A 1 13.99 2.53 -8.49
C ASN A 1 15.22 2.07 -7.71
N GLY A 2 15.04 1.64 -6.46
CA GLY A 2 16.13 1.07 -5.66
C GLY A 2 16.60 -0.29 -6.19
N LYS A 3 17.86 -0.66 -5.89
CA LYS A 3 18.47 -1.92 -6.36
C LYS A 3 17.76 -3.16 -5.79
N GLU A 4 17.13 -3.01 -4.63
CA GLU A 4 16.31 -4.01 -3.97
C GLU A 4 15.09 -4.44 -4.82
N PHE A 5 14.55 -3.53 -5.65
CA PHE A 5 13.39 -3.78 -6.50
C PHE A 5 13.74 -4.21 -7.93
N THR A 6 15.00 -4.10 -8.33
CA THR A 6 15.48 -4.46 -9.68
C THR A 6 16.40 -5.69 -9.67
N GLY A 7 16.63 -6.30 -8.50
CA GLY A 7 17.47 -7.48 -8.34
C GLY A 7 16.86 -8.77 -8.91
N LYS A 8 17.73 -9.74 -9.23
CA LYS A 8 17.34 -11.05 -9.78
C LYS A 8 16.37 -11.81 -8.87
N ALA A 9 16.52 -11.67 -7.56
CA ALA A 9 15.60 -12.26 -6.58
C ALA A 9 14.17 -11.74 -6.74
N MET A 10 13.99 -10.43 -6.88
CA MET A 10 12.68 -9.79 -7.07
C MET A 10 12.04 -10.23 -8.39
N LEU A 11 12.81 -10.25 -9.49
CA LEU A 11 12.34 -10.71 -10.79
C LEU A 11 11.91 -12.19 -10.75
N THR A 12 12.70 -13.04 -10.10
CA THR A 12 12.39 -14.47 -9.94
C THR A 12 11.12 -14.66 -9.12
N TRP A 13 10.96 -13.93 -8.01
CA TRP A 13 9.75 -13.98 -7.20
C TRP A 13 8.53 -13.51 -8.00
N ALA A 14 8.63 -12.39 -8.71
CA ALA A 14 7.52 -11.83 -9.48
C ALA A 14 7.06 -12.79 -10.58
N HIS A 15 8.01 -13.36 -11.34
CA HIS A 15 7.71 -14.37 -12.35
C HIS A 15 7.01 -15.60 -11.76
N ARG A 16 7.50 -16.12 -10.62
CA ARG A 16 6.90 -17.28 -9.94
C ARG A 16 5.47 -17.02 -9.45
N ASN A 17 5.13 -15.78 -9.14
CA ASN A 17 3.80 -15.39 -8.65
C ASN A 17 2.90 -14.78 -9.73
N GLY A 18 3.33 -14.77 -11.00
CA GLY A 18 2.57 -14.15 -12.10
C GLY A 18 2.41 -12.63 -11.95
N VAL A 19 3.29 -11.98 -11.20
CA VAL A 19 3.24 -10.54 -10.94
C VAL A 19 4.06 -9.80 -11.99
N LEU A 20 3.43 -8.87 -12.72
CA LEU A 20 4.13 -7.97 -13.63
C LEU A 20 4.75 -6.80 -12.86
N LEU A 21 6.08 -6.70 -12.87
CA LEU A 21 6.78 -5.55 -12.29
C LEU A 21 6.71 -4.34 -13.23
N ARG A 22 6.23 -3.21 -12.73
CA ARG A 22 6.26 -1.92 -13.42
C ARG A 22 7.17 -0.96 -12.66
N LEU A 23 8.34 -0.72 -13.21
CA LEU A 23 9.33 0.20 -12.63
C LEU A 23 8.98 1.65 -12.99
N ILE A 24 9.32 2.58 -12.10
CA ILE A 24 9.18 4.02 -12.36
C ILE A 24 10.13 4.39 -13.50
N GLU A 25 9.62 5.09 -14.50
CA GLU A 25 10.40 5.61 -15.61
C GLU A 25 11.30 6.76 -15.15
N PRO A 26 12.55 6.84 -15.65
CA PRO A 26 13.43 7.98 -15.36
C PRO A 26 12.75 9.31 -15.70
N GLY A 27 12.82 10.26 -14.78
CA GLY A 27 12.21 11.60 -14.97
C GLY A 27 10.69 11.67 -14.76
N LYS A 28 10.02 10.59 -14.33
CA LYS A 28 8.57 10.58 -14.04
C LYS A 28 8.27 10.36 -12.55
N PRO A 29 8.59 11.31 -11.65
CA PRO A 29 8.36 11.15 -10.20
C PRO A 29 6.89 10.94 -9.85
N ASN A 30 5.97 11.48 -10.65
CA ASN A 30 4.53 11.36 -10.43
C ASN A 30 4.02 9.90 -10.45
N GLN A 31 4.76 8.96 -11.04
CA GLN A 31 4.39 7.54 -11.00
C GLN A 31 4.45 6.94 -9.59
N ASN A 32 5.16 7.60 -8.67
CA ASN A 32 5.29 7.20 -7.27
C ASN A 32 4.42 8.04 -6.31
N ALA A 33 3.67 9.02 -6.82
CA ALA A 33 3.02 10.04 -6.00
C ALA A 33 2.05 9.48 -4.95
N TYR A 34 1.36 8.38 -5.26
CA TYR A 34 0.41 7.77 -4.32
C TYR A 34 1.10 7.18 -3.09
N ILE A 35 2.19 6.42 -3.28
CA ILE A 35 2.91 5.81 -2.16
C ILE A 35 3.71 6.86 -1.40
N GLU A 36 4.23 7.90 -2.07
CA GLU A 36 4.87 9.03 -1.41
C GLU A 36 3.89 9.79 -0.51
N SER A 37 2.69 10.07 -1.00
CA SER A 37 1.64 10.70 -0.19
C SER A 37 1.22 9.83 1.00
N PHE A 38 1.15 8.51 0.83
CA PHE A 38 0.88 7.59 1.94
C PHE A 38 2.01 7.58 2.96
N ASN A 39 3.27 7.47 2.52
CA ASN A 39 4.44 7.44 3.39
C ASN A 39 4.62 8.75 4.16
N GLY A 40 4.34 9.90 3.53
CA GLY A 40 4.30 11.20 4.21
C GLY A 40 3.27 11.20 5.33
N ARG A 41 2.05 10.72 5.06
CA ARG A 41 1.01 10.59 6.08
C ARG A 41 1.40 9.67 7.24
N LEU A 42 1.93 8.48 6.94
CA LEU A 42 2.41 7.55 7.98
C LEU A 42 3.49 8.20 8.84
N ARG A 43 4.40 8.96 8.23
CA ARG A 43 5.45 9.66 8.96
C ARG A 43 4.87 10.72 9.89
N ASP A 44 4.02 11.59 9.36
CA ASP A 44 3.49 12.74 10.10
C ASP A 44 2.50 12.33 11.18
N GLU A 45 1.64 11.32 10.92
CA GLU A 45 0.57 10.93 11.84
C GLU A 45 0.94 9.76 12.77
N CYS A 46 2.07 9.09 12.55
CA CYS A 46 2.47 7.93 13.37
C CYS A 46 3.92 8.00 13.80
N LEU A 47 4.86 8.00 12.85
CA LEU A 47 6.27 7.80 13.19
C LEU A 47 6.87 8.98 13.95
N ASN A 48 6.46 10.20 13.63
CA ASN A 48 6.94 11.42 14.31
C ASN A 48 6.28 11.64 15.68
N GLU A 49 5.09 11.08 15.90
CA GLU A 49 4.31 11.24 17.13
C GLU A 49 4.75 10.29 18.27
N HIS A 50 5.63 9.32 17.98
CA HIS A 50 5.99 8.27 18.92
C HIS A 50 7.50 8.16 19.12
N TRP A 51 7.92 8.06 20.38
CA TRP A 51 9.27 7.61 20.72
C TRP A 51 9.28 6.08 20.87
N PHE A 52 10.00 5.40 19.98
CA PHE A 52 10.07 3.94 20.00
C PHE A 52 11.15 3.46 20.99
N THR A 53 10.73 2.59 21.91
CA THR A 53 11.60 2.02 22.94
C THR A 53 12.13 0.63 22.57
N SER A 54 11.50 -0.04 21.60
CA SER A 54 11.90 -1.33 21.07
C SER A 54 11.29 -1.57 19.68
N LEU A 55 11.81 -2.57 18.96
CA LEU A 55 11.21 -3.01 17.69
C LEU A 55 9.78 -3.55 17.90
N SER A 56 9.52 -4.28 18.99
CA SER A 56 8.19 -4.80 19.28
C SER A 56 7.18 -3.69 19.55
N HIS A 57 7.59 -2.63 20.24
CA HIS A 57 6.77 -1.44 20.46
C HIS A 57 6.47 -0.73 19.13
N ALA A 58 7.49 -0.51 18.28
CA ALA A 58 7.30 0.06 16.95
C ALA A 58 6.32 -0.75 16.10
N CYS A 59 6.47 -2.08 16.07
CA CYS A 59 5.54 -2.95 15.34
C CYS A 59 4.10 -2.86 15.86
N ALA A 60 3.90 -2.77 17.17
CA ALA A 60 2.57 -2.62 17.76
C ALA A 60 1.91 -1.30 17.36
N VAL A 61 2.65 -0.19 17.49
CA VAL A 61 2.17 1.16 17.14
C VAL A 61 1.85 1.26 15.65
N ILE A 62 2.76 0.82 14.77
CA ILE A 62 2.55 0.87 13.32
C ILE A 62 1.36 -0.02 12.91
N ARG A 63 1.19 -1.19 13.55
CA ARG A 63 0.05 -2.07 13.27
C ARG A 63 -1.26 -1.42 13.68
N ALA A 64 -1.33 -0.82 14.87
CA ALA A 64 -2.51 -0.11 15.34
C ALA A 64 -2.90 1.02 14.39
N TRP A 65 -1.93 1.86 13.99
CA TRP A 65 -2.18 2.94 13.03
C TRP A 65 -2.62 2.41 11.66
N THR A 66 -2.03 1.30 11.19
CA THR A 66 -2.41 0.68 9.90
C THR A 66 -3.84 0.15 9.94
N GLN A 67 -4.25 -0.44 11.07
CA GLN A 67 -5.61 -0.93 11.26
C GLN A 67 -6.61 0.25 11.24
N GLU A 68 -6.37 1.27 12.05
CA GLU A 68 -7.21 2.47 12.08
C GLU A 68 -7.33 3.12 10.68
N TYR A 69 -6.21 3.28 9.98
CA TYR A 69 -6.18 3.87 8.64
C TYR A 69 -7.01 3.08 7.62
N ASN A 70 -6.95 1.75 7.66
CA ASN A 70 -7.60 0.90 6.67
C ASN A 70 -9.06 0.60 7.00
N GLU A 71 -9.39 0.44 8.29
CA GLU A 71 -10.67 -0.09 8.72
C GLU A 71 -11.63 1.01 9.19
N GLU A 72 -11.12 2.10 9.76
CA GLU A 72 -11.94 3.08 10.46
C GLU A 72 -12.04 4.40 9.70
N ARG A 73 -10.99 4.85 9.00
CA ARG A 73 -10.92 6.18 8.39
C ARG A 73 -11.58 6.27 7.00
N PRO A 74 -12.75 6.92 6.85
CA PRO A 74 -13.40 7.07 5.56
C PRO A 74 -12.62 8.04 4.66
N LYS A 75 -12.53 7.75 3.36
CA LYS A 75 -11.84 8.63 2.40
C LYS A 75 -12.82 9.20 1.40
N LYS A 76 -12.86 10.53 1.27
CA LYS A 76 -13.71 11.24 0.29
C LYS A 76 -13.47 10.75 -1.14
N LYS A 77 -12.21 10.48 -1.51
CA LYS A 77 -11.85 9.92 -2.83
C LYS A 77 -12.41 8.51 -3.08
N LEU A 78 -12.77 7.78 -2.03
CA LEU A 78 -13.38 6.45 -2.09
C LEU A 78 -14.90 6.50 -1.87
N GLY A 79 -15.53 7.65 -2.10
CA GLY A 79 -16.97 7.82 -1.90
C GLY A 79 -17.39 7.79 -0.42
N GLY A 80 -16.48 8.11 0.50
CA GLY A 80 -16.77 8.03 1.94
C GLY A 80 -16.65 6.61 2.51
N LEU A 81 -16.06 5.67 1.78
CA LEU A 81 -15.71 4.34 2.29
C LEU A 81 -14.32 4.34 2.92
N THR A 82 -14.11 3.42 3.86
CA THR A 82 -12.78 3.10 4.37
C THR A 82 -12.00 2.31 3.32
N PRO A 83 -10.65 2.34 3.32
CA PRO A 83 -9.86 1.56 2.36
C PRO A 83 -10.24 0.08 2.31
N ALA A 84 -10.48 -0.55 3.46
CA ALA A 84 -10.90 -1.95 3.55
C ALA A 84 -12.29 -2.18 2.95
N ALA A 85 -13.26 -1.30 3.22
CA ALA A 85 -14.59 -1.39 2.63
C ALA A 85 -14.55 -1.22 1.11
N TYR A 86 -13.77 -0.26 0.61
CA TYR A 86 -13.58 -0.05 -0.82
C TYR A 86 -12.89 -1.25 -1.49
N ALA A 87 -11.88 -1.84 -0.86
CA ALA A 87 -11.23 -3.05 -1.38
C ALA A 87 -12.23 -4.22 -1.53
N LYS A 88 -13.16 -4.39 -0.58
CA LYS A 88 -14.23 -5.40 -0.69
C LYS A 88 -15.12 -5.17 -1.91
N THR A 89 -15.47 -3.92 -2.24
CA THR A 89 -16.29 -3.64 -3.44
C THR A 89 -15.53 -3.95 -4.73
N LEU A 90 -14.21 -3.73 -4.76
CA LEU A 90 -13.38 -4.09 -5.92
C LEU A 90 -13.33 -5.61 -6.14
N ILE A 91 -13.22 -6.40 -5.06
CA ILE A 91 -13.22 -7.87 -5.14
C ILE A 91 -14.55 -8.37 -5.70
N VAL A 92 -15.66 -7.86 -5.17
CA VAL A 92 -17.01 -8.20 -5.68
C VAL A 92 -17.14 -7.84 -7.15
N LYS A 93 -16.75 -6.62 -7.53
CA LYS A 93 -16.80 -6.17 -8.92
C LYS A 93 -15.94 -7.02 -9.85
N ALA A 94 -14.74 -7.40 -9.43
CA ALA A 94 -13.85 -8.27 -10.20
C ALA A 94 -14.47 -9.67 -10.41
N ALA A 95 -15.13 -10.23 -9.40
CA ALA A 95 -15.84 -11.50 -9.51
C ALA A 95 -17.06 -11.40 -10.45
N THR A 96 -17.80 -10.28 -10.43
CA THR A 96 -18.96 -10.07 -11.31
C THR A 96 -18.57 -9.81 -12.78
N ILE A 97 -17.34 -9.34 -13.05
CA ILE A 97 -16.84 -9.09 -14.42
C ILE A 97 -16.33 -10.37 -15.11
N ASN A 98 -16.18 -11.50 -14.39
CA ASN A 98 -15.91 -12.82 -14.98
C ASN A 98 -17.15 -13.74 -15.06
N PRO A 99 -18.15 -13.49 -15.94
CA PRO A 99 -19.09 -14.53 -16.37
C PRO A 99 -18.81 -15.09 -17.78
N GLY A 100 -17.62 -14.90 -18.36
CA GLY A 100 -17.31 -15.54 -19.65
C GLY A 100 -15.96 -15.22 -20.23
N LEU A 101 -14.99 -16.10 -19.98
CA LEU A 101 -13.96 -16.61 -20.91
C LEU A 101 -13.29 -17.82 -20.26
#